data_AF-A0A951V628-F1
#
_entry.id   AF-A0A951V628-F1
#
_cell.length_a   1.000
_cell.length_b   1.000
_cell.length_c   1.000
_cell.angle_alpha   90.00
_cell.angle_beta   90.00
_cell.angle_gamma   90.00
#
_symmetry.space_group_name_H-M   'P 1'
#
loop_
_entity.id
_entity.type
_entity.pdbx_description
1 polymer ?
#
loop_
_entity_poly.entity_id
_entity_poly.type
_entity_poly.pdbx_seq_one_letter_code
_entity_poly.pdbx_strand_id
1 'polypeptide(L)'
;MQKKIETKIIGAFLKQKRKEQQSTLQAIADTVGISVGYLSAVENGINIPKADVLKKLLIALNVEVKNFKEEIELRAIKESNEIGVNFAIASNLEDYIEKVTESSEEIIKNSVLKAIELRALENNVLLKDKELFDIANLINSVLTIRIEQIKGDK
;
A
#
# COMPACT_ATOMS: atom_id res chain seq x y z
N MET A 1 -18.41 0.12 -15.57
CA MET A 1 -17.90 1.34 -16.23
C MET A 1 -16.83 2.03 -15.38
N GLN A 2 -17.09 2.30 -14.09
CA GLN A 2 -16.14 2.90 -13.13
C GLN A 2 -14.80 2.14 -12.98
N LYS A 3 -14.82 0.81 -12.78
CA LYS A 3 -13.61 -0.03 -12.68
C LYS A 3 -12.65 0.06 -13.88
N LYS A 4 -13.17 0.41 -15.07
CA LYS A 4 -12.38 0.62 -16.30
C LYS A 4 -11.68 1.99 -16.32
N ILE A 5 -12.25 2.98 -15.62
CA ILE A 5 -11.68 4.32 -15.49
C ILE A 5 -10.55 4.30 -14.46
N GLU A 6 -10.77 3.67 -13.29
CA GLU A 6 -9.77 3.51 -12.23
C GLU A 6 -8.49 2.81 -12.73
N THR A 7 -8.65 1.68 -13.43
CA THR A 7 -7.54 0.93 -14.02
C THR A 7 -6.75 1.75 -15.03
N LYS A 8 -7.43 2.57 -15.85
CA LYS A 8 -6.79 3.45 -16.82
C LYS A 8 -6.01 4.58 -16.15
N ILE A 9 -6.57 5.21 -15.12
CA ILE A 9 -5.92 6.28 -14.35
C ILE A 9 -4.61 5.77 -13.71
N ILE A 10 -4.70 4.65 -12.97
CA ILE A 10 -3.55 4.05 -12.29
C ILE A 10 -2.50 3.58 -13.32
N GLY A 11 -2.93 2.86 -14.36
CA GLY A 11 -2.04 2.36 -15.41
C GLY A 11 -1.29 3.49 -16.13
N ALA A 12 -2.01 4.57 -16.48
CA ALA A 12 -1.41 5.73 -17.13
C ALA A 12 -0.39 6.45 -16.25
N PHE A 13 -0.67 6.57 -14.95
CA PHE A 13 0.29 7.14 -13.99
C PHE A 13 1.58 6.31 -13.91
N LEU A 14 1.47 5.00 -13.72
CA LEU A 14 2.63 4.11 -13.61
C LEU A 14 3.48 4.13 -14.89
N LYS A 15 2.82 4.09 -16.04
CA LYS A 15 3.47 4.19 -17.36
C LYS A 15 4.22 5.50 -17.53
N GLN A 16 3.63 6.62 -17.08
CA GLN A 16 4.28 7.91 -17.12
C GLN A 16 5.53 7.92 -16.24
N LYS A 17 5.43 7.49 -14.97
CA LYS A 17 6.57 7.50 -14.05
C LYS A 17 7.71 6.61 -14.52
N ARG A 18 7.41 5.42 -15.06
CA ARG A 18 8.43 4.57 -15.67
C ARG A 18 9.17 5.27 -16.82
N LYS A 19 8.44 5.97 -17.69
CA LYS A 19 9.03 6.69 -18.82
C LYS A 19 9.85 7.90 -18.37
N GLU A 20 9.41 8.63 -17.34
CA GLU A 20 10.17 9.73 -16.73
C GLU A 20 11.52 9.24 -16.19
N GLN A 21 11.58 8.01 -15.67
CA GLN A 21 12.81 7.36 -15.23
C GLN A 21 13.63 6.69 -16.35
N GLN A 22 13.16 6.72 -17.60
CA GLN A 22 13.78 6.04 -18.73
C GLN A 22 13.94 4.51 -18.55
N SER A 23 13.17 3.91 -17.64
CA SER A 23 13.23 2.47 -17.35
C SER A 23 12.44 1.66 -18.38
N THR A 24 12.98 0.51 -18.79
CA THR A 24 12.25 -0.43 -19.65
C THR A 24 11.18 -1.16 -18.85
N LEU A 25 10.18 -1.73 -19.54
CA LEU A 25 9.20 -2.62 -18.89
C LEU A 25 9.90 -3.82 -18.22
N GLN A 26 10.92 -4.38 -18.86
CA GLN A 26 11.71 -5.49 -18.33
C GLN A 26 12.37 -5.12 -17.00
N ALA A 27 13.06 -3.97 -16.94
CA ALA A 27 13.78 -3.53 -15.74
C ALA A 27 12.87 -3.38 -14.52
N ILE A 28 11.69 -2.76 -14.69
CA ILE A 28 10.72 -2.61 -13.59
C ILE A 28 10.10 -3.96 -13.22
N ALA A 29 9.74 -4.77 -14.21
CA ALA A 29 9.13 -6.08 -13.98
C ALA A 29 10.05 -7.00 -13.17
N ASP A 30 11.35 -7.03 -13.51
CA ASP A 30 12.38 -7.80 -12.78
C ASP A 30 12.55 -7.28 -11.35
N THR A 31 12.64 -5.95 -11.17
CA THR A 31 12.77 -5.32 -9.84
C THR A 31 11.60 -5.67 -8.92
N VAL A 32 10.38 -5.72 -9.46
CA VAL A 32 9.15 -5.98 -8.70
C VAL A 32 8.89 -7.50 -8.53
N GLY A 33 9.49 -8.34 -9.37
CA GLY A 33 9.27 -9.79 -9.39
C GLY A 33 7.95 -10.19 -10.05
N ILE A 34 7.58 -9.53 -11.15
CA ILE A 34 6.37 -9.79 -11.94
C ILE A 34 6.73 -10.02 -13.42
N SER A 35 5.80 -10.55 -14.22
CA SER A 35 6.04 -10.68 -15.66
C SER A 35 5.90 -9.35 -16.40
N VAL A 36 6.68 -9.16 -17.47
CA VAL A 36 6.58 -8.01 -18.38
C VAL A 36 5.18 -7.88 -18.97
N GLY A 37 4.56 -9.01 -19.36
CA GLY A 37 3.20 -9.04 -19.87
C GLY A 37 2.18 -8.52 -18.86
N TYR A 38 2.34 -8.89 -17.58
CA TYR A 38 1.48 -8.40 -16.51
C TYR A 38 1.66 -6.89 -16.29
N LEU A 39 2.91 -6.39 -16.22
CA LEU A 39 3.17 -4.95 -16.08
C LEU A 39 2.60 -4.15 -17.26
N SER A 40 2.76 -4.67 -18.49
CA SER A 40 2.15 -4.06 -19.69
C SER A 40 0.63 -4.02 -19.61
N ALA A 41 -0.02 -5.09 -19.14
CA ALA A 41 -1.46 -5.12 -18.93
C ALA A 41 -1.91 -4.09 -17.89
N VAL A 42 -1.15 -3.90 -16.81
CA VAL A 42 -1.41 -2.86 -15.80
C VAL A 42 -1.26 -1.46 -16.41
N GLU A 43 -0.15 -1.16 -17.08
CA GLU A 43 0.12 0.16 -17.68
C GLU A 43 -0.90 0.58 -18.75
N ASN A 44 -1.57 -0.38 -19.37
CA ASN A 44 -2.61 -0.13 -20.38
C ASN A 44 -4.04 -0.22 -19.82
N GLY A 45 -4.20 -0.29 -18.48
CA GLY A 45 -5.49 -0.30 -17.81
C GLY A 45 -6.31 -1.56 -18.02
N ILE A 46 -5.67 -2.68 -18.39
CA ILE A 46 -6.32 -3.98 -18.55
C ILE A 46 -6.50 -4.64 -17.18
N ASN A 47 -5.47 -4.55 -16.33
CA ASN A 47 -5.45 -5.13 -14.99
C ASN A 47 -5.28 -4.05 -13.93
N ILE A 48 -5.97 -4.21 -12.79
CA ILE A 48 -5.61 -3.51 -11.56
C ILE A 48 -4.56 -4.34 -10.81
N PRO A 49 -3.40 -3.77 -10.43
CA PRO A 49 -2.48 -4.50 -9.57
C PRO A 49 -3.13 -4.79 -8.22
N LYS A 50 -2.62 -5.81 -7.51
CA LYS A 50 -2.95 -5.95 -6.08
C LYS A 50 -2.21 -4.86 -5.30
N ALA A 51 -2.70 -4.55 -4.09
CA ALA A 51 -2.13 -3.49 -3.26
C ALA A 51 -0.62 -3.70 -2.97
N ASP A 52 -0.20 -4.94 -2.70
CA ASP A 52 1.20 -5.30 -2.48
C ASP A 52 2.08 -5.09 -3.73
N VAL A 53 1.57 -5.47 -4.90
CA VAL A 53 2.25 -5.25 -6.19
C VAL A 53 2.33 -3.76 -6.51
N LEU A 54 1.27 -3.00 -6.24
CA LEU A 54 1.29 -1.55 -6.42
C LEU A 54 2.31 -0.88 -5.50
N LYS A 55 2.40 -1.26 -4.21
CA LYS A 55 3.46 -0.76 -3.32
C LYS A 55 4.86 -1.00 -3.91
N LYS A 56 5.12 -2.23 -4.37
CA LYS A 56 6.41 -2.57 -5.00
C LYS A 56 6.69 -1.76 -6.26
N LEU A 57 5.67 -1.52 -7.09
CA LEU A 57 5.79 -0.68 -8.28
C LEU A 57 6.11 0.77 -7.91
N LEU A 58 5.45 1.34 -6.91
CA LEU A 58 5.73 2.71 -6.45
C LEU A 58 7.17 2.83 -5.92
N ILE A 59 7.63 1.85 -5.14
CA ILE A 59 9.02 1.79 -4.66
C ILE A 59 10.00 1.69 -5.83
N ALA A 60 9.79 0.77 -6.78
CA ALA A 60 10.66 0.61 -7.95
C ALA A 60 10.69 1.86 -8.84
N LEU A 61 9.60 2.63 -8.84
CA LEU A 61 9.46 3.90 -9.55
C LEU A 61 9.83 5.11 -8.70
N ASN A 62 10.42 4.93 -7.52
CA ASN A 62 10.80 6.00 -6.59
C ASN A 62 9.67 7.04 -6.39
N VAL A 63 8.44 6.56 -6.23
CA VAL A 63 7.24 7.35 -6.01
C VAL A 63 6.75 7.15 -4.59
N GLU A 64 6.61 8.25 -3.85
CA GLU A 64 5.93 8.23 -2.56
C GLU A 64 4.42 8.01 -2.73
N VAL A 65 3.83 7.22 -1.83
CA VAL A 65 2.39 6.90 -1.88
C VAL A 65 1.53 8.17 -1.78
N LYS A 66 1.99 9.18 -1.03
CA LYS A 66 1.33 10.49 -0.96
C LYS A 66 1.25 11.17 -2.34
N ASN A 67 2.37 11.24 -3.06
CA ASN A 67 2.41 11.82 -4.41
C ASN A 67 1.55 11.02 -5.39
N PHE A 68 1.52 9.69 -5.24
CA PHE A 68 0.60 8.85 -6.00
C PHE A 68 -0.86 9.20 -5.71
N LYS A 69 -1.27 9.33 -4.44
CA LYS A 69 -2.63 9.68 -4.06
C LYS A 69 -3.09 10.98 -4.71
N GLU A 70 -2.34 12.07 -4.51
CA GLU A 70 -2.68 13.40 -5.02
C GLU A 70 -2.82 13.41 -6.55
N GLU A 71 -1.90 12.76 -7.27
CA GLU A 71 -1.90 12.75 -8.73
C GLU A 71 -3.08 11.93 -9.31
N ILE A 72 -3.46 10.84 -8.64
CA ILE A 72 -4.55 9.97 -9.05
C ILE A 72 -5.92 10.65 -8.84
N GLU A 73 -6.11 11.36 -7.72
CA GLU A 73 -7.30 12.17 -7.46
C GLU A 73 -7.47 13.27 -8.51
N LEU A 74 -6.39 13.99 -8.83
CA LEU A 74 -6.40 15.03 -9.87
C LEU A 74 -6.77 14.48 -11.25
N ARG A 75 -6.32 13.26 -11.57
CA ARG A 75 -6.69 12.58 -12.83
C ARG A 75 -8.15 12.15 -12.82
N ALA A 76 -8.64 11.59 -11.72
CA ALA A 76 -10.04 11.21 -11.58
C ALA A 76 -10.97 12.39 -11.85
N ILE A 77 -10.67 13.57 -11.30
CA ILE A 77 -11.45 14.80 -11.51
C ILE A 77 -11.45 15.24 -12.99
N LYS A 78 -10.33 15.05 -13.70
CA LYS A 78 -10.18 15.46 -15.10
C LYS A 78 -10.83 14.52 -16.11
N GLU A 79 -11.03 13.25 -15.74
CA GLU A 79 -11.41 12.20 -16.69
C GLU A 79 -12.93 12.04 -16.85
N SER A 80 -13.76 12.73 -16.05
CA SER A 80 -15.22 12.76 -16.24
C SER A 80 -15.84 14.16 -16.06
N ASN A 81 -16.81 14.48 -16.92
CA ASN A 81 -17.58 15.74 -16.91
C ASN A 81 -18.75 15.72 -15.91
N GLU A 82 -18.97 14.62 -15.18
CA GLU A 82 -20.09 14.46 -14.25
C GLU A 82 -19.58 14.33 -12.81
N ILE A 83 -19.97 15.29 -11.95
CA ILE A 83 -19.52 15.41 -10.56
C ILE A 83 -19.74 14.10 -9.76
N GLY A 84 -20.88 13.41 -9.98
CA GLY A 84 -21.20 12.16 -9.29
C GLY A 84 -20.30 10.98 -9.67
N VAL A 85 -19.78 10.95 -10.90
CA VAL A 85 -18.86 9.90 -11.36
C VAL A 85 -17.46 10.13 -10.79
N ASN A 86 -17.02 11.38 -10.71
CA ASN A 86 -15.75 11.76 -10.05
C ASN A 86 -15.75 11.36 -8.57
N PHE A 87 -16.86 11.61 -7.86
CA PHE A 87 -16.97 11.27 -6.44
C PHE A 87 -16.89 9.74 -6.20
N ALA A 88 -17.58 8.95 -7.02
CA ALA A 88 -17.52 7.49 -6.90
C ALA A 88 -16.13 6.91 -7.21
N ILE A 89 -15.44 7.47 -8.23
CA ILE A 89 -14.07 7.07 -8.57
C ILE A 89 -13.10 7.46 -7.46
N ALA A 90 -13.21 8.67 -6.90
CA ALA A 90 -12.37 9.13 -5.81
C ALA A 90 -12.54 8.23 -4.57
N SER A 91 -13.77 7.91 -4.17
CA SER A 91 -14.05 7.03 -3.03
C SER A 91 -13.47 5.62 -3.22
N ASN A 92 -13.62 5.01 -4.40
CA ASN A 92 -13.07 3.68 -4.67
C ASN A 92 -11.53 3.67 -4.69
N LEU A 93 -10.93 4.74 -5.20
CA LEU A 93 -9.47 4.91 -5.19
C LEU A 93 -8.97 5.16 -3.77
N GLU A 94 -9.73 5.84 -2.93
CA GLU A 94 -9.38 6.07 -1.53
C GLU A 94 -9.28 4.74 -0.75
N ASP A 95 -10.27 3.86 -0.84
CA ASP A 95 -10.23 2.52 -0.22
C ASP A 95 -9.06 1.66 -0.74
N TYR A 96 -8.71 1.81 -2.02
CA TYR A 96 -7.61 1.07 -2.63
C TYR A 96 -6.25 1.65 -2.23
N ILE A 97 -6.14 2.98 -2.18
CA ILE A 97 -4.95 3.71 -1.73
C ILE A 97 -4.73 3.47 -0.24
N GLU A 98 -5.76 3.38 0.58
CA GLU A 98 -5.65 3.08 2.01
C GLU A 98 -4.92 1.74 2.25
N LYS A 99 -5.28 0.71 1.47
CA LYS A 99 -4.56 -0.59 1.47
C LYS A 99 -3.11 -0.48 0.99
N VAL A 100 -2.79 0.53 0.17
CA VAL A 100 -1.43 0.84 -0.29
C VAL A 100 -0.65 1.68 0.73
N THR A 101 -1.30 2.59 1.45
CA THR A 101 -0.69 3.49 2.44
C THR A 101 -0.51 2.86 3.80
N GLU A 102 -1.29 1.84 4.15
CA GLU A 102 -1.05 1.03 5.35
C GLU A 102 0.39 0.50 5.29
N SER A 103 1.30 1.13 6.02
CA SER A 103 2.70 0.71 6.04
C SER A 103 2.77 -0.70 6.62
N SER A 104 3.74 -1.52 6.20
CA SER A 104 3.96 -2.83 6.83
C SER A 104 4.11 -2.69 8.35
N GLU A 105 4.69 -1.58 8.80
CA GLU A 105 4.83 -1.21 10.22
C GLU A 105 3.49 -0.95 10.90
N GLU A 106 2.55 -0.28 10.24
CA GLU A 106 1.20 -0.02 10.75
C GLU A 106 0.33 -1.28 10.74
N ILE A 107 0.43 -2.12 9.71
CA ILE A 107 -0.21 -3.44 9.67
C ILE A 107 0.30 -4.31 10.83
N ILE A 108 1.61 -4.33 11.06
CA ILE A 108 2.22 -5.06 12.17
C ILE A 108 1.75 -4.48 13.50
N LYS A 109 1.77 -3.15 13.66
CA LYS A 109 1.30 -2.47 14.86
C LYS A 109 -0.16 -2.83 15.18
N ASN A 110 -1.06 -2.74 14.20
CA ASN A 110 -2.47 -3.08 14.37
C ASN A 110 -2.67 -4.56 14.68
N SER A 111 -1.90 -5.45 14.04
CA SER A 111 -1.93 -6.88 14.33
C SER A 111 -1.46 -7.21 15.76
N VAL A 112 -0.40 -6.54 16.22
CA VAL A 112 0.13 -6.70 17.59
C VAL A 112 -0.88 -6.17 18.61
N LEU A 113 -1.44 -4.98 18.40
CA LEU A 113 -2.47 -4.41 19.27
C LEU A 113 -3.67 -5.36 19.37
N LYS A 114 -4.12 -5.91 18.24
CA LYS A 114 -5.26 -6.84 18.25
C LYS A 114 -4.97 -8.13 19.00
N ALA A 115 -3.76 -8.69 18.85
CA ALA A 115 -3.36 -9.89 19.56
C ALA A 115 -3.29 -9.67 21.08
N ILE A 116 -2.90 -8.48 21.54
CA ILE A 116 -2.89 -8.11 22.96
C ILE A 116 -4.31 -8.03 23.49
N GLU A 117 -5.21 -7.33 22.80
CA GLU A 117 -6.62 -7.23 23.17
C GLU A 117 -7.28 -8.61 23.31
N LEU A 118 -7.09 -9.48 22.32
CA LEU A 118 -7.67 -10.83 22.32
C LEU A 118 -7.19 -11.65 23.52
N ARG A 119 -5.88 -11.63 23.80
CA ARG A 119 -5.33 -12.32 24.98
C ARG A 119 -5.84 -11.74 26.29
N ALA A 120 -5.98 -10.42 26.38
CA ALA A 120 -6.53 -9.79 27.57
C ALA A 120 -7.99 -10.25 27.80
N LEU A 121 -8.80 -10.27 26.74
CA LEU A 121 -10.18 -10.75 26.79
C LEU A 121 -10.28 -12.23 27.18
N GLU A 122 -9.42 -13.10 26.65
CA GLU A 122 -9.33 -14.52 27.05
C GLU A 122 -9.07 -14.69 28.56
N ASN A 123 -8.44 -13.69 29.19
CA ASN A 123 -8.15 -13.66 30.61
C ASN A 123 -9.14 -12.76 31.39
N ASN A 124 -10.29 -12.41 30.79
CA ASN A 124 -11.31 -11.52 31.37
C ASN A 124 -10.79 -10.14 31.80
N VAL A 125 -9.78 -9.62 31.11
CA VAL A 125 -9.23 -8.28 31.31
C VAL A 125 -9.65 -7.37 30.15
N LEU A 126 -10.22 -6.21 30.49
CA LEU A 126 -10.47 -5.15 29.51
C LEU A 126 -9.39 -4.07 29.67
N LEU A 127 -8.56 -3.90 28.63
CA LEU A 127 -7.48 -2.91 28.64
C LEU A 127 -7.99 -1.54 28.22
N LYS A 128 -7.48 -0.49 28.87
CA LYS A 128 -7.57 0.88 28.38
C LYS A 128 -6.49 1.13 27.34
N ASP A 129 -6.69 2.14 26.49
CA ASP A 129 -5.77 2.48 25.39
C ASP A 129 -4.31 2.65 25.83
N LYS A 130 -4.10 3.29 26.99
CA LYS A 130 -2.76 3.46 27.55
C LYS A 130 -2.10 2.11 27.90
N GLU A 131 -2.84 1.22 28.54
CA GLU A 131 -2.33 -0.10 28.96
C GLU A 131 -2.02 -0.96 27.73
N LEU A 132 -2.89 -0.92 26.72
CA LEU A 132 -2.69 -1.59 25.44
C LEU A 132 -1.43 -1.08 24.73
N PHE A 133 -1.23 0.25 24.69
CA PHE A 133 -0.06 0.86 24.07
C PHE A 133 1.25 0.54 24.83
N ASP A 134 1.22 0.58 26.16
CA ASP A 134 2.37 0.26 27.01
C ASP A 134 2.83 -1.19 26.79
N ILE A 135 1.89 -2.15 26.70
CA ILE A 135 2.19 -3.55 26.41
C ILE A 135 2.79 -3.71 25.00
N ALA A 136 2.23 -3.02 23.99
CA ALA A 136 2.73 -3.08 22.62
C ALA A 136 4.18 -2.58 22.52
N ASN A 137 4.52 -1.49 23.22
CA ASN A 137 5.88 -0.96 23.27
C ASN A 137 6.86 -1.92 23.95
N LEU A 138 6.42 -2.60 25.00
CA LEU A 138 7.24 -3.60 25.67
C LEU A 138 7.54 -4.79 24.75
N ILE A 139 6.53 -5.28 24.02
CA ILE A 139 6.71 -6.34 23.01
C ILE A 139 7.73 -5.90 21.95
N ASN A 140 7.58 -4.70 21.39
CA ASN A 140 8.53 -4.18 20.40
C ASN A 140 9.96 -4.09 20.95
N SER A 141 10.12 -3.57 22.17
CA SER A 141 11.43 -3.46 22.82
C SER A 141 12.09 -4.83 22.98
N VAL A 142 11.33 -5.83 23.43
CA VAL A 142 11.82 -7.21 23.59
C VAL A 142 12.18 -7.83 22.25
N LEU A 143 11.34 -7.66 21.22
CA LEU A 143 11.62 -8.16 19.87
C LEU A 143 12.93 -7.58 19.32
N THR A 144 13.14 -6.27 19.46
CA THR A 144 14.37 -5.60 19.03
C THR A 144 15.60 -6.20 19.70
N ILE A 145 15.60 -6.30 21.04
CA ILE A 145 16.72 -6.86 21.80
C ILE A 145 17.02 -8.31 21.36
N ARG A 146 15.98 -9.13 21.19
CA ARG A 146 16.15 -10.53 20.79
C ARG A 146 16.72 -10.67 19.38
N ILE A 147 16.29 -9.82 18.45
CA ILE A 147 16.83 -9.80 17.09
C ILE A 147 18.31 -9.41 17.10
N GLU A 148 18.73 -8.45 17.92
CA GLU A 148 20.14 -8.05 18.06
C GLU A 148 21.01 -9.16 18.64
N GLN A 149 20.53 -9.85 19.68
CA GLN A 149 21.23 -11.00 20.27
C GLN A 149 21.47 -12.10 19.22
N ILE A 150 20.43 -12.44 18.44
CA ILE A 150 20.53 -13.46 17.38
C ILE A 150 21.52 -13.06 16.28
N LYS A 151 21.66 -11.75 16.00
CA LYS A 151 22.62 -11.24 15.01
C LYS A 151 24.06 -11.27 15.54
N GLY A 152 24.26 -11.06 16.84
CA GLY A 152 25.59 -11.09 17.46
C GLY A 152 26.17 -12.50 17.65
N ASP A 153 25.30 -13.52 17.70
CA ASP A 153 25.69 -14.94 17.86
C ASP A 153 26.03 -15.65 16.52
N LYS A 154 26.01 -14.94 15.39
CA LYS A 154 26.35 -15.44 14.04
C LYS A 154 27.61 -14.79 13.48
#